data_AF-A0A9P7Q2X9-F1
#
_entry.id   AF-A0A9P7Q2X9-F1
#
_cell.length_a   1.000
_cell.length_b   1.000
_cell.length_c   1.000
_cell.angle_alpha   90.00
_cell.angle_beta   90.00
_cell.angle_gamma   90.00
#
_symmetry.space_group_name_H-M   'P 1'
#
loop_
_entity.id
_entity.type
_entity.pdbx_description
1 polymer ?
#
loop_
_entity_poly.entity_id
_entity_poly.type
_entity_poly.pdbx_seq_one_letter_code
_entity_poly.pdbx_strand_id
1 'polypeptide(L)'
;MELLEDVHLLNQSRPRAGALPTLVFDDIDSGTEEGRELSLRDLEARRLLSPSYIMGSESDPAESPATNAPHNPFNFQTQVISTSPVKSNIGQRRGHRYKHSSISAQHQIFQEPPPRPPPVLPASLPMPTISEAWKSMEKDQRARLYWSLCHLIVAIYIFFKSEGSLSAMALSHLVFFDAGSAAVCVVVEVLGNFEVWRRSSIRHPFGLERVEVLAGFALSIFLLFGGFDLVSHNLKHLLETLGDHEAHHEHVHERVSAGSIDLVSAAAIVSTLVSAYGLRNHSRIAKVMRVSYLAPLPSILSNPFHFLTLFFSAVIALLPLLSISLFTWLDRLICAVIALAMFGLGMRIVIAQGLMLLMSYGGTNGHDGVTSVLKEVESDTAIIRVEESQLWQVHYGLCMANLKVRVARGHDEVSLSKLRNRVSALIQNRLGEGYGVGGNIRWEVTLQIIPDMDS
;
A
#
# COMPACT_ATOMS: atom_id res chain seq x y z
N MET A 1 -44.79 21.61 -31.41
CA MET A 1 -46.14 21.21 -31.85
C MET A 1 -46.20 21.54 -33.32
N GLU A 2 -46.21 20.47 -34.13
CA GLU A 2 -46.52 20.42 -35.57
C GLU A 2 -45.63 21.21 -36.53
N LEU A 3 -45.27 20.75 -37.74
CA LEU A 3 -45.38 19.50 -38.52
C LEU A 3 -44.53 19.84 -39.79
N LEU A 4 -43.63 18.96 -40.24
CA LEU A 4 -43.71 18.18 -41.50
C LEU A 4 -43.76 19.05 -42.78
N GLU A 5 -43.12 18.80 -43.91
CA GLU A 5 -42.58 17.63 -44.65
C GLU A 5 -42.00 18.27 -45.94
N ASP A 6 -40.95 17.84 -46.64
CA ASP A 6 -40.78 16.64 -47.49
C ASP A 6 -39.82 17.11 -48.64
N VAL A 7 -39.09 16.34 -49.45
CA VAL A 7 -38.58 14.97 -49.52
C VAL A 7 -37.81 14.87 -50.87
N HIS A 8 -36.84 13.93 -50.96
CA HIS A 8 -36.30 13.27 -52.19
C HIS A 8 -35.34 14.04 -53.14
N LEU A 9 -34.33 13.46 -53.82
CA LEU A 9 -33.93 12.07 -54.15
C LEU A 9 -32.52 12.11 -54.82
N LEU A 10 -31.55 11.22 -54.54
CA LEU A 10 -30.97 10.14 -55.42
C LEU A 10 -29.46 10.02 -55.09
N ASN A 11 -28.70 8.94 -55.24
CA ASN A 11 -28.94 7.50 -55.42
C ASN A 11 -27.57 6.78 -55.43
N GLN A 12 -27.45 5.70 -54.65
CA GLN A 12 -26.72 4.42 -54.92
C GLN A 12 -25.25 4.37 -55.39
N SER A 13 -24.41 3.61 -54.66
CA SER A 13 -23.98 2.22 -55.01
C SER A 13 -22.71 1.76 -54.23
N ARG A 14 -22.72 0.49 -53.79
CA ARG A 14 -21.64 -0.33 -53.15
C ARG A 14 -21.26 -1.46 -54.15
N PRO A 15 -20.43 -2.48 -53.84
CA PRO A 15 -19.14 -2.62 -53.12
C PRO A 15 -18.07 -3.39 -53.97
N ARG A 16 -16.81 -3.56 -53.49
CA ARG A 16 -16.04 -4.83 -53.68
C ARG A 16 -14.72 -4.91 -52.90
N ALA A 17 -14.44 -6.12 -52.43
CA ALA A 17 -13.21 -6.60 -51.82
C ALA A 17 -12.15 -7.01 -52.88
N GLY A 18 -10.88 -7.09 -52.47
CA GLY A 18 -9.80 -7.72 -53.24
C GLY A 18 -8.45 -7.64 -52.53
N ALA A 19 -7.83 -8.80 -52.29
CA ALA A 19 -6.54 -8.98 -51.63
C ALA A 19 -5.34 -8.83 -52.58
N LEU A 20 -4.14 -8.77 -51.97
CA LEU A 20 -2.75 -8.70 -52.46
C LEU A 20 -2.40 -9.45 -53.76
N PRO A 21 -1.24 -9.08 -54.35
CA PRO A 21 -0.23 -10.09 -54.58
C PRO A 21 1.20 -9.71 -54.15
N THR A 22 1.91 -10.79 -53.83
CA THR A 22 3.32 -11.00 -53.47
C THR A 22 4.29 -10.68 -54.63
N LEU A 23 5.50 -10.21 -54.29
CA LEU A 23 6.71 -10.41 -55.10
C LEU A 23 7.85 -10.93 -54.20
N VAL A 24 8.50 -11.98 -54.67
CA VAL A 24 9.62 -12.76 -54.10
C VAL A 24 10.73 -12.83 -55.16
N PHE A 25 11.94 -13.19 -54.71
CA PHE A 25 13.22 -13.55 -55.37
C PHE A 25 14.30 -12.46 -55.28
N ASP A 26 15.57 -12.72 -54.90
CA ASP A 26 16.22 -13.85 -54.21
C ASP A 26 17.65 -13.42 -53.82
N ASP A 27 18.16 -14.04 -52.76
CA ASP A 27 19.52 -14.29 -52.26
C ASP A 27 20.79 -13.66 -52.88
N ILE A 28 21.74 -13.28 -52.00
CA ILE A 28 23.10 -13.86 -51.89
C ILE A 28 23.66 -13.63 -50.46
N ASP A 29 23.75 -14.76 -49.75
CA ASP A 29 24.69 -15.27 -48.74
C ASP A 29 25.83 -14.39 -48.13
N SER A 30 25.93 -14.42 -46.79
CA SER A 30 27.08 -14.95 -46.01
C SER A 30 27.21 -14.31 -44.62
N GLY A 31 27.34 -15.13 -43.57
CA GLY A 31 27.92 -14.70 -42.29
C GLY A 31 27.19 -15.14 -41.02
N THR A 32 27.56 -16.30 -40.52
CA THR A 32 27.28 -16.94 -39.23
C THR A 32 27.57 -16.07 -38.00
N GLU A 33 26.68 -16.08 -37.00
CA GLU A 33 26.91 -16.46 -35.58
C GLU A 33 25.72 -16.04 -34.69
N GLU A 34 24.82 -17.00 -34.43
CA GLU A 34 23.84 -16.97 -33.33
C GLU A 34 24.51 -17.45 -32.03
N GLY A 35 24.06 -16.94 -30.88
CA GLY A 35 24.31 -17.65 -29.63
C GLY A 35 24.03 -16.94 -28.31
N ARG A 36 22.81 -16.41 -28.07
CA ARG A 36 22.17 -16.34 -26.73
C ARG A 36 20.84 -15.61 -26.78
N GLU A 37 19.75 -16.36 -26.71
CA GLU A 37 18.52 -16.07 -25.93
C GLU A 37 17.41 -17.01 -26.41
N LEU A 38 17.26 -18.17 -25.75
CA LEU A 38 16.06 -19.01 -25.84
C LEU A 38 16.15 -20.11 -24.78
N SER A 39 15.82 -19.78 -23.52
CA SER A 39 15.39 -20.77 -22.52
C SER A 39 14.86 -20.07 -21.28
N LEU A 40 13.61 -19.64 -21.32
CA LEU A 40 12.81 -19.34 -20.11
C LEU A 40 11.30 -19.51 -20.34
N ARG A 41 10.85 -19.66 -21.60
CA ARG A 41 9.43 -19.90 -21.94
C ARG A 41 9.05 -21.39 -22.11
N ASP A 42 10.02 -22.30 -22.21
CA ASP A 42 9.76 -23.74 -22.39
C ASP A 42 9.59 -24.55 -21.09
N LEU A 43 9.86 -23.95 -19.92
CA LEU A 43 9.66 -24.63 -18.63
C LEU A 43 8.27 -24.46 -18.02
N GLU A 44 7.47 -23.48 -18.46
CA GLU A 44 6.14 -23.21 -17.89
C GLU A 44 5.00 -23.98 -18.57
N ALA A 45 5.20 -24.50 -19.79
CA ALA A 45 4.15 -25.18 -20.54
C ALA A 45 3.98 -26.69 -20.25
N ARG A 46 4.76 -27.28 -19.32
CA ARG A 46 4.77 -28.74 -19.06
C ARG A 46 4.20 -29.20 -17.71
N ARG A 47 3.49 -28.35 -16.96
CA ARG A 47 2.92 -28.73 -15.65
C ARG A 47 1.40 -28.79 -15.54
N LEU A 48 0.67 -28.64 -16.65
CA LEU A 48 -0.77 -28.81 -16.65
C LEU A 48 -1.18 -29.73 -17.79
N LEU A 49 -2.03 -30.71 -17.46
CA LEU A 49 -2.80 -31.63 -18.31
C LEU A 49 -2.24 -33.06 -18.44
N SER A 50 -2.84 -33.94 -17.63
CA SER A 50 -2.93 -35.40 -17.85
C SER A 50 -3.74 -35.71 -19.11
N PRO A 51 -3.44 -36.81 -19.81
CA PRO A 51 -4.45 -37.50 -20.60
C PRO A 51 -4.57 -38.99 -20.24
N SER A 52 -5.81 -39.38 -20.00
CA SER A 52 -6.31 -40.76 -20.01
C SER A 52 -6.21 -41.37 -21.42
N TYR A 53 -5.94 -42.67 -21.51
CA TYR A 53 -6.21 -43.46 -22.72
C TYR A 53 -6.90 -44.79 -22.38
N ILE A 54 -7.82 -45.15 -23.27
CA ILE A 54 -8.85 -46.19 -23.25
C ILE A 54 -8.43 -47.36 -24.15
N MET A 55 -8.76 -48.60 -23.76
CA MET A 55 -9.24 -49.73 -24.62
C MET A 55 -9.56 -50.92 -23.69
N GLY A 56 -10.63 -51.71 -23.84
CA GLY A 56 -11.66 -51.82 -24.88
C GLY A 56 -12.90 -52.59 -24.39
N SER A 57 -13.89 -52.73 -25.28
CA SER A 57 -15.20 -53.39 -25.15
C SER A 57 -15.09 -54.88 -24.74
N GLU A 58 -16.09 -55.61 -24.25
CA GLU A 58 -17.52 -55.67 -24.58
C GLU A 58 -18.25 -56.61 -23.57
N SER A 59 -19.58 -56.62 -23.61
CA SER A 59 -20.57 -57.52 -22.97
C SER A 59 -21.21 -57.10 -21.62
N ASP A 60 -22.35 -56.42 -21.75
CA ASP A 60 -23.48 -56.47 -20.80
C ASP A 60 -24.16 -57.87 -20.84
N PRO A 61 -24.85 -58.29 -19.76
CA PRO A 61 -26.27 -57.97 -19.65
C PRO A 61 -26.71 -57.47 -18.26
N ALA A 62 -27.53 -56.42 -18.26
CA ALA A 62 -28.54 -56.16 -17.22
C ALA A 62 -29.55 -57.33 -17.21
N GLU A 63 -30.34 -57.67 -16.20
CA GLU A 63 -30.97 -56.91 -15.13
C GLU A 63 -31.73 -57.95 -14.27
N SER A 64 -31.80 -57.81 -12.94
CA SER A 64 -33.01 -58.08 -12.11
C SER A 64 -32.69 -58.25 -10.62
N PRO A 65 -33.66 -57.95 -9.73
CA PRO A 65 -33.37 -57.28 -8.48
C PRO A 65 -33.57 -58.14 -7.22
N ALA A 66 -33.01 -57.63 -6.13
CA ALA A 66 -33.42 -57.78 -4.74
C ALA A 66 -33.61 -59.20 -4.16
N THR A 67 -32.75 -59.54 -3.20
CA THR A 67 -33.23 -60.17 -1.96
C THR A 67 -32.35 -59.76 -0.78
N ASN A 68 -33.00 -59.33 0.29
CA ASN A 68 -32.44 -58.80 1.53
C ASN A 68 -31.63 -59.84 2.32
N ALA A 69 -30.41 -59.50 2.78
CA ALA A 69 -29.82 -60.03 4.00
C ALA A 69 -28.69 -59.12 4.54
N PRO A 70 -28.46 -59.05 5.87
CA PRO A 70 -27.85 -57.90 6.53
C PRO A 70 -26.31 -57.94 6.71
N HIS A 71 -25.80 -56.71 6.85
CA HIS A 71 -24.50 -56.19 7.28
C HIS A 71 -23.57 -57.09 8.15
N ASN A 72 -22.32 -57.26 7.71
CA ASN A 72 -21.16 -57.44 8.61
C ASN A 72 -19.94 -56.67 8.04
N PRO A 73 -19.43 -55.62 8.72
CA PRO A 73 -18.45 -54.70 8.13
C PRO A 73 -16.98 -55.06 8.40
N PHE A 74 -16.67 -56.21 9.00
CA PHE A 74 -15.28 -56.59 9.31
C PHE A 74 -14.82 -57.78 8.46
N ASN A 75 -14.16 -57.48 7.34
CA ASN A 75 -13.46 -58.47 6.51
C ASN A 75 -12.02 -58.63 7.01
N PHE A 76 -11.79 -59.54 7.96
CA PHE A 76 -10.45 -59.87 8.42
C PHE A 76 -9.79 -60.86 7.45
N GLN A 77 -8.93 -60.37 6.56
CA GLN A 77 -7.97 -61.20 5.84
C GLN A 77 -6.69 -61.32 6.68
N THR A 78 -6.46 -62.49 7.26
CA THR A 78 -5.22 -62.81 7.99
C THR A 78 -4.05 -62.86 7.00
N GLN A 79 -3.27 -61.80 6.90
CA GLN A 79 -1.99 -61.80 6.19
C GLN A 79 -0.91 -62.41 7.08
N VAL A 80 -0.42 -63.59 6.71
CA VAL A 80 0.72 -64.24 7.36
C VAL A 80 2.01 -63.63 6.82
N ILE A 81 2.69 -62.80 7.62
CA ILE A 81 3.97 -62.19 7.24
C ILE A 81 5.08 -63.25 7.41
N SER A 82 5.64 -63.72 6.30
CA SER A 82 6.81 -64.59 6.28
C SER A 82 8.07 -63.84 6.71
N THR A 83 8.82 -64.39 7.66
CA THR A 83 10.05 -63.82 8.20
C THR A 83 11.23 -64.03 7.25
N SER A 84 11.65 -62.99 6.55
CA SER A 84 12.97 -62.94 5.88
C SER A 84 13.90 -62.02 6.68
N PRO A 85 15.20 -62.33 6.82
CA PRO A 85 16.06 -61.67 7.81
C PRO A 85 16.40 -60.23 7.40
N VAL A 86 16.03 -59.27 8.23
CA VAL A 86 16.33 -57.85 8.08
C VAL A 86 17.67 -57.54 8.74
N LYS A 87 18.59 -56.93 7.99
CA LYS A 87 19.86 -56.37 8.48
C LYS A 87 19.61 -55.44 9.67
N SER A 88 20.33 -55.68 10.77
CA SER A 88 20.28 -54.90 12.00
C SER A 88 20.89 -53.51 11.83
N ASN A 89 20.08 -52.52 11.47
CA ASN A 89 20.41 -51.12 11.78
C ASN A 89 20.05 -50.83 13.24
N ILE A 90 20.89 -51.34 14.13
CA ILE A 90 20.86 -51.04 15.57
C ILE A 90 21.36 -49.59 15.74
N GLY A 91 20.44 -48.63 15.85
CA GLY A 91 20.82 -47.22 16.05
C GLY A 91 19.79 -46.17 15.64
N GLN A 92 18.77 -46.54 14.86
CA GLN A 92 17.70 -45.62 14.45
C GLN A 92 16.37 -46.02 15.11
N ARG A 93 16.35 -46.15 16.44
CA ARG A 93 15.08 -46.22 17.18
C ARG A 93 14.53 -44.81 17.36
N ARG A 94 13.86 -44.29 16.32
CA ARG A 94 12.82 -43.28 16.49
C ARG A 94 11.80 -43.89 17.45
N GLY A 95 11.75 -43.39 18.68
CA GLY A 95 10.70 -43.74 19.62
C GLY A 95 9.35 -43.39 18.99
N HIS A 96 8.63 -44.40 18.50
CA HIS A 96 7.21 -44.27 18.25
C HIS A 96 6.58 -43.89 19.58
N ARG A 97 6.14 -42.63 19.71
CA ARG A 97 5.34 -42.16 20.84
C ARG A 97 4.04 -42.95 20.84
N TYR A 98 4.02 -44.06 21.57
CA TYR A 98 2.78 -44.72 21.94
C TYR A 98 2.08 -43.84 22.99
N LYS A 99 1.36 -42.80 22.54
CA LYS A 99 0.45 -42.01 23.38
C LYS A 99 -0.87 -42.75 23.70
N HIS A 100 -1.03 -43.98 23.21
CA HIS A 100 -2.29 -44.74 23.29
C HIS A 100 -2.13 -46.13 23.90
N SER A 101 -0.94 -46.54 24.35
CA SER A 101 -0.81 -47.78 25.12
C SER A 101 -1.13 -47.50 26.59
N SER A 102 -2.10 -48.26 27.13
CA SER A 102 -2.57 -48.20 28.52
C SER A 102 -1.48 -48.46 29.58
N ILE A 103 -0.30 -48.94 29.17
CA ILE A 103 0.87 -49.16 30.04
C ILE A 103 1.81 -47.93 30.10
N SER A 104 1.69 -46.97 29.16
CA SER A 104 2.48 -45.72 29.20
C SER A 104 1.92 -44.69 30.18
N ALA A 105 0.62 -44.79 30.54
CA ALA A 105 -0.03 -43.88 31.49
C ALA A 105 0.50 -44.03 32.93
N GLN A 106 1.01 -45.20 33.31
CA GLN A 106 1.49 -45.47 34.68
C GLN A 106 2.89 -44.90 34.98
N HIS A 107 3.71 -44.64 33.95
CA HIS A 107 5.09 -44.14 34.09
C HIS A 107 5.28 -42.68 33.63
N GLN A 108 4.20 -41.96 33.30
CA GLN A 108 4.25 -40.53 33.01
C GLN A 108 4.31 -39.71 34.31
N ILE A 109 5.51 -39.69 34.92
CA ILE A 109 5.87 -38.81 36.05
C ILE A 109 5.79 -37.32 35.65
N PHE A 110 5.81 -37.01 34.36
CA PHE A 110 5.48 -35.69 33.84
C PHE A 110 3.99 -35.63 33.50
N GLN A 111 3.23 -35.05 34.43
CA GLN A 111 1.88 -34.56 34.18
C GLN A 111 1.97 -33.57 33.02
N GLU A 112 1.31 -33.85 31.89
CA GLU A 112 1.22 -32.86 30.81
C GLU A 112 0.57 -31.60 31.41
N PRO A 113 1.16 -30.41 31.24
CA PRO A 113 0.61 -29.19 31.81
C PRO A 113 -0.84 -29.06 31.37
N PRO A 114 -1.75 -28.67 32.27
CA PRO A 114 -3.17 -28.60 31.97
C PRO A 114 -3.40 -27.85 30.66
N PRO A 115 -4.25 -28.36 29.76
CA PRO A 115 -4.42 -27.82 28.43
C PRO A 115 -4.74 -26.33 28.56
N ARG A 116 -3.83 -25.49 28.04
CA ARG A 116 -3.96 -24.04 28.15
C ARG A 116 -5.31 -23.67 27.50
N PRO A 117 -6.15 -22.87 28.18
CA PRO A 117 -7.42 -22.43 27.61
C PRO A 117 -7.17 -21.83 26.22
N PRO A 118 -8.09 -22.07 25.26
CA PRO A 118 -7.91 -21.61 23.90
C PRO A 118 -7.63 -20.09 23.92
N PRO A 119 -6.64 -19.62 23.14
CA PRO A 119 -6.30 -18.21 23.11
C PRO A 119 -7.54 -17.35 22.83
N VAL A 120 -7.72 -16.27 23.59
CA VAL A 120 -8.84 -15.33 23.45
C VAL A 120 -8.88 -14.69 22.04
N LEU A 121 -7.73 -14.68 21.36
CA LEU A 121 -7.56 -14.16 20.00
C LEU A 121 -7.19 -15.28 19.01
N PRO A 122 -7.68 -15.23 17.77
CA PRO A 122 -7.31 -16.19 16.74
C PRO A 122 -5.80 -16.12 16.48
N ALA A 123 -5.16 -17.27 16.26
CA ALA A 123 -3.73 -17.36 16.01
C ALA A 123 -3.31 -16.57 14.75
N SER A 124 -4.10 -16.68 13.69
CA SER A 124 -3.94 -15.91 12.45
C SER A 124 -5.28 -15.82 11.74
N LEU A 125 -5.48 -14.72 11.02
CA LEU A 125 -6.63 -14.55 10.13
C LEU A 125 -6.21 -14.95 8.69
N PRO A 126 -7.15 -15.41 7.86
CA PRO A 126 -6.85 -15.73 6.47
C PRO A 126 -6.40 -14.48 5.72
N MET A 127 -5.30 -14.61 4.97
CA MET A 127 -4.78 -13.53 4.14
C MET A 127 -5.52 -13.53 2.79
N PRO A 128 -5.99 -12.37 2.31
CA PRO A 128 -6.72 -12.31 1.05
C PRO A 128 -5.82 -12.66 -0.13
N THR A 129 -6.34 -13.51 -1.01
CA THR A 129 -5.74 -13.71 -2.33
C THR A 129 -6.16 -12.57 -3.27
N ILE A 130 -5.40 -12.36 -4.36
CA ILE A 130 -5.73 -11.35 -5.36
C ILE A 130 -7.14 -11.60 -5.94
N SER A 131 -7.51 -12.86 -6.20
CA SER A 131 -8.84 -13.20 -6.71
C SER A 131 -9.95 -12.82 -5.75
N GLU A 132 -9.75 -13.03 -4.45
CA GLU A 132 -10.70 -12.63 -3.41
C GLU A 132 -10.78 -11.12 -3.26
N ALA A 133 -9.66 -10.40 -3.35
CA ALA A 133 -9.65 -8.94 -3.34
C ALA A 133 -10.49 -8.36 -4.48
N TRP A 134 -10.33 -8.87 -5.70
CA TRP A 134 -11.14 -8.48 -6.85
C TRP A 134 -12.63 -8.77 -6.66
N LYS A 135 -12.97 -9.94 -6.11
CA LYS A 135 -14.36 -10.33 -5.84
C LYS A 135 -15.00 -9.50 -4.72
N SER A 136 -14.20 -9.05 -3.76
CA SER A 136 -14.66 -8.25 -2.61
C SER A 136 -14.96 -6.79 -2.97
N MET A 137 -14.52 -6.29 -4.13
CA MET A 137 -14.65 -4.86 -4.44
C MET A 137 -16.11 -4.44 -4.70
N GLU A 138 -16.55 -3.43 -3.95
CA GLU A 138 -17.81 -2.74 -4.19
C GLU A 138 -17.78 -1.92 -5.50
N LYS A 139 -18.94 -1.58 -6.04
CA LYS A 139 -19.06 -0.80 -7.30
C LYS A 139 -18.29 0.52 -7.24
N ASP A 140 -18.36 1.21 -6.10
CA ASP A 140 -17.68 2.49 -5.91
C ASP A 140 -16.16 2.33 -5.80
N GLN A 141 -15.68 1.29 -5.11
CA GLN A 141 -14.25 0.96 -5.05
C GLN A 141 -13.71 0.58 -6.43
N ARG A 142 -14.50 -0.15 -7.24
CA ARG A 142 -14.15 -0.47 -8.64
C ARG A 142 -14.05 0.78 -9.48
N ALA A 143 -15.02 1.69 -9.39
CA ALA A 143 -14.96 2.96 -10.09
C ALA A 143 -13.71 3.76 -9.69
N ARG A 144 -13.39 3.85 -8.38
CA ARG A 144 -12.18 4.51 -7.89
C ARG A 144 -10.90 3.84 -8.41
N LEU A 145 -10.85 2.51 -8.46
CA LEU A 145 -9.71 1.79 -9.04
C LEU A 145 -9.51 2.12 -10.52
N TYR A 146 -10.59 2.12 -11.31
CA TYR A 146 -10.51 2.48 -12.73
C TYR A 146 -10.07 3.93 -12.94
N TRP A 147 -10.64 4.88 -12.20
CA TRP A 147 -10.22 6.28 -12.27
C TRP A 147 -8.76 6.47 -11.83
N SER A 148 -8.33 5.77 -10.79
CA SER A 148 -6.94 5.83 -10.33
C SER A 148 -5.98 5.23 -11.35
N LEU A 149 -6.34 4.13 -12.02
CA LEU A 149 -5.52 3.53 -13.07
C LEU A 149 -5.44 4.44 -14.30
N CYS A 150 -6.57 5.06 -14.68
CA CYS A 150 -6.60 6.06 -15.74
C CYS A 150 -5.70 7.26 -15.40
N HIS A 151 -5.76 7.77 -14.15
CA HIS A 151 -4.90 8.86 -13.70
C HIS A 151 -3.41 8.46 -13.77
N LEU A 152 -3.06 7.24 -13.36
CA LEU A 152 -1.69 6.74 -13.45
C LEU A 152 -1.19 6.64 -14.90
N ILE A 153 -2.04 6.19 -15.83
CA ILE A 153 -1.70 6.15 -17.26
C ILE A 153 -1.46 7.57 -17.80
N VAL A 154 -2.31 8.53 -17.44
CA VAL A 154 -2.12 9.94 -17.82
C VAL A 154 -0.84 10.52 -17.23
N ALA A 155 -0.52 10.21 -15.97
CA ALA A 155 0.72 10.65 -15.34
C ALA A 155 1.96 10.09 -16.06
N ILE A 156 1.94 8.81 -16.43
CA ILE A 156 3.01 8.18 -17.23
C ILE A 156 3.13 8.86 -18.60
N TYR A 157 2.01 9.14 -19.26
CA TYR A 157 2.01 9.87 -20.53
C TYR A 157 2.65 11.27 -20.40
N ILE A 158 2.27 12.03 -19.37
CA ILE A 158 2.83 13.36 -19.08
C ILE A 158 4.33 13.26 -18.80
N PHE A 159 4.77 12.25 -18.06
CA PHE A 159 6.19 12.00 -17.76
C PHE A 159 7.02 11.90 -19.04
N PHE A 160 6.63 11.03 -19.98
CA PHE A 160 7.34 10.88 -21.26
C PHE A 160 7.23 12.10 -22.19
N LYS A 161 6.18 12.92 -22.04
CA LYS A 161 6.02 14.15 -22.85
C LYS A 161 6.72 15.37 -22.28
N SER A 162 7.29 15.26 -21.08
CA SER A 162 7.86 16.40 -20.34
C SER A 162 9.34 16.71 -20.63
N GLU A 163 9.99 15.95 -21.51
CA GLU A 163 11.45 15.98 -21.74
C GLU A 163 12.02 17.33 -22.21
N GLY A 164 11.20 18.25 -22.74
CA GLY A 164 11.69 19.50 -23.30
C GLY A 164 11.34 20.79 -22.54
N SER A 165 10.86 20.71 -21.29
CA SER A 165 10.74 21.86 -20.38
C SER A 165 11.03 21.44 -18.95
N LEU A 166 11.83 22.24 -18.22
CA LEU A 166 12.20 21.91 -16.84
C LEU A 166 10.99 22.01 -15.92
N SER A 167 10.12 23.01 -16.10
CA SER A 167 8.89 23.13 -15.32
C SER A 167 7.90 22.01 -15.66
N ALA A 168 7.79 21.59 -16.93
CA ALA A 168 6.96 20.46 -17.33
C ALA A 168 7.47 19.14 -16.74
N MET A 169 8.80 18.94 -16.69
CA MET A 169 9.41 17.77 -16.05
C MET A 169 9.19 17.75 -14.54
N ALA A 170 9.26 18.91 -13.87
CA ALA A 170 8.95 19.01 -12.46
C ALA A 170 7.46 18.73 -12.19
N LEU A 171 6.56 19.26 -13.04
CA LEU A 171 5.13 19.01 -12.96
C LEU A 171 4.81 17.53 -13.15
N SER A 172 5.49 16.83 -14.06
CA SER A 172 5.23 15.41 -14.32
C SER A 172 5.53 14.52 -13.12
N HIS A 173 6.61 14.78 -12.38
CA HIS A 173 6.93 14.08 -11.14
C HIS A 173 5.87 14.32 -10.05
N LEU A 174 5.35 15.56 -9.97
CA LEU A 174 4.32 15.92 -9.02
C LEU A 174 2.98 15.22 -9.33
N VAL A 175 2.56 15.21 -10.60
CA VAL A 175 1.38 14.48 -11.07
C VAL A 175 1.54 12.96 -10.87
N PHE A 176 2.75 12.41 -11.08
CA PHE A 176 3.03 11.00 -10.83
C PHE A 176 2.91 10.64 -9.36
N PHE A 177 3.40 11.49 -8.44
CA PHE A 177 3.19 11.31 -7.01
C PHE A 177 1.69 11.36 -6.64
N ASP A 178 0.95 12.31 -7.20
CA ASP A 178 -0.50 12.42 -7.01
C ASP A 178 -1.24 11.15 -7.47
N ALA A 179 -0.93 10.65 -8.67
CA ALA A 179 -1.54 9.44 -9.21
C ALA A 179 -1.12 8.17 -8.44
N GLY A 180 0.15 8.07 -8.02
CA GLY A 180 0.67 6.98 -7.21
C GLY A 180 0.05 6.93 -5.82
N SER A 181 -0.09 8.08 -5.15
CA SER A 181 -0.75 8.17 -3.84
C SER A 181 -2.23 7.79 -3.93
N ALA A 182 -2.92 8.21 -4.98
CA ALA A 182 -4.27 7.76 -5.31
C ALA A 182 -4.38 6.25 -5.45
N ALA A 183 -3.46 5.62 -6.19
CA ALA A 183 -3.46 4.17 -6.39
C ALA A 183 -3.26 3.42 -5.07
N VAL A 184 -2.29 3.85 -4.24
CA VAL A 184 -2.05 3.27 -2.91
C VAL A 184 -3.28 3.38 -2.02
N CYS A 185 -3.96 4.53 -2.01
CA CYS A 185 -5.16 4.72 -1.20
C CYS A 185 -6.30 3.80 -1.62
N VAL A 186 -6.53 3.61 -2.93
CA VAL A 186 -7.54 2.66 -3.41
C VAL A 186 -7.17 1.22 -3.04
N VAL A 187 -5.90 0.83 -3.18
CA VAL A 187 -5.42 -0.51 -2.77
C VAL A 187 -5.69 -0.73 -1.28
N VAL A 188 -5.35 0.25 -0.43
CA VAL A 188 -5.61 0.19 1.01
C VAL A 188 -7.11 0.12 1.33
N GLU A 189 -7.95 0.84 0.60
CA GLU A 189 -9.41 0.74 0.75
C GLU A 189 -9.94 -0.66 0.42
N VAL A 190 -9.47 -1.27 -0.67
CA VAL A 190 -9.88 -2.62 -1.07
C VAL A 190 -9.39 -3.65 -0.06
N LEU A 191 -8.15 -3.54 0.42
CA LEU A 191 -7.61 -4.43 1.45
C LEU A 191 -8.33 -4.25 2.79
N GLY A 192 -8.85 -3.05 3.07
CA GLY A 192 -9.66 -2.73 4.24
C GLY A 192 -11.00 -3.48 4.32
N ASN A 193 -11.46 -4.12 3.24
CA ASN A 193 -12.66 -4.95 3.25
C ASN A 193 -12.47 -6.27 4.01
N PHE A 194 -11.22 -6.70 4.21
CA PHE A 194 -10.90 -7.96 4.89
C PHE A 194 -10.71 -7.75 6.39
N GLU A 195 -11.24 -8.67 7.21
CA GLU A 195 -11.11 -8.59 8.67
C GLU A 195 -9.64 -8.50 9.13
N VAL A 196 -8.72 -9.20 8.45
CA VAL A 196 -7.29 -9.20 8.77
C VAL A 196 -6.66 -7.80 8.73
N TRP A 197 -7.26 -6.86 7.99
CA TRP A 197 -6.77 -5.50 7.92
C TRP A 197 -6.92 -4.77 9.26
N ARG A 198 -8.10 -4.88 9.89
CA ARG A 198 -8.46 -4.14 11.12
C ARG A 198 -8.40 -4.97 12.39
N ARG A 199 -8.63 -6.28 12.31
CA ARG A 199 -8.77 -7.17 13.45
C ARG A 199 -7.42 -7.69 13.93
N SER A 200 -7.19 -7.55 15.22
CA SER A 200 -6.02 -8.12 15.90
C SER A 200 -6.02 -9.65 15.87
N SER A 201 -4.84 -10.22 15.62
CA SER A 201 -4.54 -11.65 15.72
C SER A 201 -3.21 -11.86 16.45
N ILE A 202 -2.89 -13.09 16.86
CA ILE A 202 -1.60 -13.36 17.52
C ILE A 202 -0.42 -13.08 16.57
N ARG A 203 -0.56 -13.42 15.28
CA ARG A 203 0.45 -13.11 14.26
C ARG A 203 0.56 -11.61 13.95
N HIS A 204 -0.57 -10.91 13.91
CA HIS A 204 -0.66 -9.47 13.64
C HIS A 204 -1.46 -8.76 14.76
N PRO A 205 -0.80 -8.36 15.87
CA PRO A 205 -1.48 -7.82 17.05
C PRO A 205 -2.27 -6.53 16.79
N PHE A 206 -1.86 -5.76 15.79
CA PHE A 206 -2.50 -4.48 15.41
C PHE A 206 -3.14 -4.53 14.01
N GLY A 207 -3.43 -5.74 13.50
CA GLY A 207 -3.88 -5.90 12.11
C GLY A 207 -2.80 -5.56 11.08
N LEU A 208 -3.22 -5.27 9.85
CA LEU A 208 -2.34 -4.93 8.72
C LEU A 208 -2.33 -3.44 8.38
N GLU A 209 -3.00 -2.58 9.17
CA GLU A 209 -3.06 -1.13 8.90
C GLU A 209 -1.66 -0.46 8.84
N ARG A 210 -0.63 -1.06 9.45
CA ARG A 210 0.77 -0.60 9.31
C ARG A 210 1.31 -0.67 7.88
N VAL A 211 0.75 -1.53 7.03
CA VAL A 211 1.14 -1.60 5.62
C VAL A 211 0.80 -0.31 4.89
N GLU A 212 -0.28 0.40 5.29
CA GLU A 212 -0.62 1.73 4.76
C GLU A 212 0.48 2.75 5.09
N VAL A 213 0.98 2.73 6.34
CA VAL A 213 2.09 3.60 6.79
C VAL A 213 3.36 3.30 5.98
N LEU A 214 3.67 2.01 5.77
CA LEU A 214 4.84 1.59 4.99
C LEU A 214 4.73 1.99 3.51
N ALA A 215 3.56 1.83 2.89
CA ALA A 215 3.33 2.26 1.52
C ALA A 215 3.44 3.79 1.38
N GLY A 216 2.91 4.55 2.34
CA GLY A 216 3.09 6.00 2.42
C GLY A 216 4.56 6.42 2.58
N PHE A 217 5.32 5.72 3.42
CA PHE A 217 6.76 5.92 3.58
C PHE A 217 7.52 5.66 2.27
N ALA A 218 7.24 4.56 1.57
CA ALA A 218 7.85 4.26 0.28
C ALA A 218 7.57 5.35 -0.78
N LEU A 219 6.33 5.84 -0.82
CA LEU A 219 5.97 6.93 -1.74
C LEU A 219 6.66 8.26 -1.39
N SER A 220 6.90 8.52 -0.10
CA SER A 220 7.65 9.71 0.33
C SER A 220 9.13 9.68 -0.08
N ILE A 221 9.73 8.50 -0.16
CA ILE A 221 11.08 8.32 -0.68
C ILE A 221 11.12 8.68 -2.17
N PHE A 222 10.15 8.21 -2.94
CA PHE A 222 10.02 8.60 -4.35
C PHE A 222 9.91 10.12 -4.50
N LEU A 223 9.10 10.79 -3.67
CA LEU A 223 8.97 12.24 -3.68
C LEU A 223 10.28 12.98 -3.35
N LEU A 224 11.04 12.48 -2.36
CA LEU A 224 12.34 13.04 -2.00
C LEU A 224 13.36 12.90 -3.13
N PHE A 225 13.46 11.71 -3.73
CA PHE A 225 14.36 11.49 -4.85
C PHE A 225 13.94 12.29 -6.09
N GLY A 226 12.64 12.41 -6.36
CA GLY A 226 12.14 13.28 -7.43
C GLY A 226 12.50 14.74 -7.21
N GLY A 227 12.36 15.25 -5.98
CA GLY A 227 12.81 16.60 -5.63
C GLY A 227 14.32 16.79 -5.78
N PHE A 228 15.11 15.81 -5.30
CA PHE A 228 16.57 15.85 -5.42
C PHE A 228 17.05 15.80 -6.86
N ASP A 229 16.46 14.92 -7.69
CA ASP A 229 16.75 14.82 -9.11
C ASP A 229 16.55 16.17 -9.81
N LEU A 230 15.40 16.81 -9.58
CA LEU A 230 15.09 18.12 -10.14
C LEU A 230 16.05 19.21 -9.66
N VAL A 231 16.39 19.26 -8.37
CA VAL A 231 17.40 20.21 -7.84
C VAL A 231 18.75 20.00 -8.53
N SER A 232 19.17 18.75 -8.73
CA SER A 232 20.45 18.42 -9.35
C SER A 232 20.51 18.85 -10.82
N HIS A 233 19.44 18.61 -11.58
CA HIS A 233 19.30 19.06 -12.97
C HIS A 233 19.31 20.59 -13.08
N ASN A 234 18.62 21.29 -12.18
CA ASN A 234 18.65 22.76 -12.14
C ASN A 234 20.04 23.30 -11.84
N LEU A 235 20.74 22.74 -10.85
CA LEU A 235 22.08 23.20 -10.48
C LEU A 235 23.08 22.98 -11.63
N LYS A 236 22.98 21.84 -12.33
CA LYS A 236 23.81 21.55 -13.50
C LYS A 236 23.63 22.63 -14.58
N HIS A 237 22.39 22.96 -14.94
CA HIS A 237 22.12 24.01 -15.94
C HIS A 237 22.56 25.41 -15.49
N LEU A 238 22.49 25.72 -14.19
CA LEU A 238 23.00 26.98 -13.66
C LEU A 238 24.53 27.05 -13.76
N LEU A 239 25.23 25.95 -13.43
CA LEU A 239 26.69 25.87 -13.55
C LEU A 239 27.15 25.91 -15.01
N GLU A 240 26.44 25.25 -15.92
CA GLU A 240 26.67 25.32 -17.37
C GLU A 240 26.45 26.74 -17.92
N THR A 241 25.53 27.53 -17.34
CA THR A 241 25.31 28.94 -17.73
C THR A 241 26.41 29.88 -17.18
N LEU A 242 27.07 29.52 -16.07
CA LEU A 242 28.09 30.34 -15.40
C LEU A 242 29.53 30.04 -15.85
N GLY A 243 29.79 28.83 -16.34
CA GLY A 243 31.08 28.45 -16.92
C GLY A 243 31.17 28.91 -18.37
N ASP A 244 32.12 29.79 -18.67
CA ASP A 244 32.37 30.43 -19.98
C ASP A 244 32.93 29.45 -21.04
N HIS A 245 32.43 28.22 -21.09
CA HIS A 245 32.85 27.19 -22.02
C HIS A 245 31.85 27.07 -23.16
N GLU A 246 32.31 27.45 -24.36
CA GLU A 246 31.66 27.21 -25.63
C GLU A 246 31.18 25.75 -25.73
N ALA A 247 29.87 25.54 -25.70
CA ALA A 247 29.28 24.21 -25.84
C ALA A 247 29.55 23.69 -27.26
N HIS A 248 30.54 22.81 -27.43
CA HIS A 248 30.85 22.16 -28.71
C HIS A 248 29.76 21.23 -29.26
N HIS A 249 28.61 21.13 -28.58
CA HIS A 249 27.39 20.55 -29.10
C HIS A 249 26.27 21.55 -28.91
N GLU A 250 26.06 22.37 -29.94
CA GLU A 250 24.82 23.11 -30.12
C GLU A 250 23.70 22.07 -30.31
N HIS A 251 23.16 21.57 -29.20
CA HIS A 251 21.86 20.93 -29.23
C HIS A 251 20.90 21.99 -29.72
N VAL A 252 20.56 21.92 -31.01
CA VAL A 252 19.39 22.58 -31.57
C VAL A 252 18.27 22.33 -30.56
N HIS A 253 17.92 23.36 -29.80
CA HIS A 253 16.71 23.36 -29.00
C HIS A 253 15.58 23.28 -30.02
N GLU A 254 15.25 22.08 -30.45
CA GLU A 254 14.01 21.77 -31.14
C GLU A 254 12.94 22.27 -30.20
N ARG A 255 12.44 23.48 -30.50
CA ARG A 255 11.47 24.17 -29.69
C ARG A 255 10.35 23.18 -29.50
N VAL A 256 10.17 22.71 -28.27
CA VAL A 256 8.95 22.01 -27.92
C VAL A 256 7.82 22.91 -28.39
N SER A 257 7.00 22.41 -29.32
CA SER A 257 5.84 23.14 -29.79
C SER A 257 5.09 23.63 -28.56
N ALA A 258 4.80 24.93 -28.47
CA ALA A 258 4.04 25.52 -27.36
C ALA A 258 2.79 24.66 -27.02
N GLY A 259 2.18 24.05 -28.05
CA GLY A 259 1.07 23.13 -27.91
C GLY A 259 1.37 21.86 -27.08
N SER A 260 2.60 21.34 -27.04
CA SER A 260 2.95 20.17 -26.21
C SER A 260 2.97 20.52 -24.71
N ILE A 261 3.46 21.71 -24.36
CA ILE A 261 3.48 22.20 -22.96
C ILE A 261 2.05 22.51 -22.51
N ASP A 262 1.23 23.10 -23.38
CA ASP A 262 -0.19 23.34 -23.12
C ASP A 262 -0.97 22.03 -22.96
N LEU A 263 -0.69 21.02 -23.78
CA LEU A 263 -1.30 19.70 -23.65
C LEU A 263 -0.91 19.02 -22.32
N VAL A 264 0.36 19.10 -21.92
CA VAL A 264 0.83 18.58 -20.63
C VAL A 264 0.12 19.28 -19.47
N SER A 265 0.03 20.61 -19.53
CA SER A 265 -0.60 21.42 -18.48
C SER A 265 -2.11 21.16 -18.40
N ALA A 266 -2.80 21.13 -19.54
CA ALA A 266 -4.23 20.81 -19.61
C ALA A 266 -4.52 19.39 -19.13
N ALA A 267 -3.70 18.41 -19.52
CA ALA A 267 -3.83 17.04 -19.07
C ALA A 267 -3.63 16.93 -17.55
N ALA A 268 -2.62 17.62 -16.99
CA ALA A 268 -2.37 17.68 -15.54
C ALA A 268 -3.53 18.31 -14.77
N ILE A 269 -4.11 19.41 -15.27
CA ILE A 269 -5.29 20.06 -14.67
C ILE A 269 -6.47 19.10 -14.66
N VAL A 270 -6.82 18.55 -15.83
CA VAL A 270 -7.97 17.66 -15.98
C VAL A 270 -7.80 16.41 -15.13
N SER A 271 -6.63 15.76 -15.17
CA SER A 271 -6.37 14.54 -14.40
C SER A 271 -6.42 14.80 -12.89
N THR A 272 -5.87 15.92 -12.43
CA THR A 272 -5.87 16.29 -11.01
C THR A 272 -7.27 16.66 -10.53
N LEU A 273 -8.07 17.38 -11.32
CA LEU A 273 -9.47 17.66 -10.99
C LEU A 273 -10.30 16.38 -10.93
N VAL A 274 -10.18 15.51 -11.93
CA VAL A 274 -10.87 14.21 -11.96
C VAL A 274 -10.46 13.36 -10.75
N SER A 275 -9.17 13.36 -10.39
CA SER A 275 -8.67 12.68 -9.20
C SER A 275 -9.26 13.26 -7.92
N ALA A 276 -9.27 14.59 -7.78
CA ALA A 276 -9.72 15.25 -6.57
C ALA A 276 -11.24 15.12 -6.35
N TYR A 277 -12.05 15.18 -7.42
CA TYR A 277 -13.51 14.97 -7.34
C TYR A 277 -13.91 13.49 -7.32
N GLY A 278 -13.27 12.66 -8.15
CA GLY A 278 -13.65 11.27 -8.39
C GLY A 278 -13.10 10.30 -7.34
N LEU A 279 -11.88 10.51 -6.83
CA LEU A 279 -11.24 9.61 -5.88
C LEU A 279 -11.45 10.01 -4.41
N ARG A 280 -11.90 11.26 -4.15
CA ARG A 280 -12.17 11.81 -2.79
C ARG A 280 -11.04 11.54 -1.79
N ASN A 281 -9.81 11.43 -2.28
CA ASN A 281 -8.66 10.97 -1.52
C ASN A 281 -8.04 12.07 -0.62
N HIS A 282 -8.59 13.28 -0.71
CA HIS A 282 -8.10 14.46 0.00
C HIS A 282 -8.06 14.25 1.52
N SER A 283 -8.98 13.48 2.10
CA SER A 283 -9.05 13.25 3.55
C SER A 283 -7.95 12.32 4.06
N ARG A 284 -7.61 11.27 3.29
CA ARG A 284 -6.51 10.36 3.64
C ARG A 284 -5.16 11.08 3.52
N ILE A 285 -4.87 11.72 2.38
CA ILE A 285 -3.60 12.45 2.23
C ILE A 285 -3.50 13.62 3.21
N ALA A 286 -4.57 14.38 3.47
CA ALA A 286 -4.54 15.44 4.47
C ALA A 286 -4.22 14.90 5.88
N LYS A 287 -4.77 13.73 6.24
CA LYS A 287 -4.46 13.04 7.49
C LYS A 287 -2.99 12.59 7.58
N VAL A 288 -2.42 12.13 6.47
CA VAL A 288 -0.98 11.80 6.36
C VAL A 288 -0.12 13.04 6.55
N MET A 289 -0.52 14.16 5.95
CA MET A 289 0.26 15.38 5.89
C MET A 289 0.27 16.18 7.19
N ARG A 290 -0.77 16.07 8.04
CA ARG A 290 -0.94 16.89 9.26
C ARG A 290 -0.74 18.39 9.04
N VAL A 291 -0.93 18.87 7.81
CA VAL A 291 -0.73 20.28 7.45
C VAL A 291 -2.00 21.05 7.83
N SER A 292 -1.95 21.74 8.97
CA SER A 292 -3.07 22.55 9.46
C SER A 292 -3.25 23.87 8.69
N TYR A 293 -2.22 24.35 7.99
CA TYR A 293 -2.24 25.65 7.30
C TYR A 293 -3.16 25.69 6.06
N LEU A 294 -3.50 24.52 5.48
CA LEU A 294 -4.41 24.40 4.34
C LEU A 294 -5.84 24.01 4.76
N ALA A 295 -6.11 23.92 6.06
CA ALA A 295 -7.44 23.65 6.60
C ALA A 295 -8.53 24.68 6.21
N PRO A 296 -8.25 26.00 6.01
CA PRO A 296 -9.29 26.95 5.61
C PRO A 296 -9.64 26.89 4.12
N LEU A 297 -8.92 26.11 3.30
CA LEU A 297 -9.23 25.95 1.89
C LEU A 297 -10.38 24.95 1.67
N PRO A 298 -11.08 25.03 0.52
CA PRO A 298 -12.07 24.01 0.14
C PRO A 298 -11.46 22.60 0.23
N SER A 299 -12.26 21.60 0.59
CA SER A 299 -11.81 20.22 0.89
C SER A 299 -11.00 19.56 -0.23
N ILE A 300 -11.11 20.06 -1.46
CA ILE A 300 -10.39 19.59 -2.65
C ILE A 300 -8.93 20.08 -2.64
N LEU A 301 -8.68 21.28 -2.12
CA LEU A 301 -7.37 21.92 -2.02
C LEU A 301 -6.70 21.73 -0.66
N SER A 302 -7.37 21.08 0.29
CA SER A 302 -6.76 20.72 1.57
C SER A 302 -5.62 19.71 1.41
N ASN A 303 -5.55 19.01 0.26
CA ASN A 303 -4.38 18.23 -0.14
C ASN A 303 -3.32 19.18 -0.73
N PRO A 304 -2.15 19.34 -0.08
CA PRO A 304 -1.08 20.22 -0.56
C PRO A 304 -0.58 19.85 -1.97
N PHE A 305 -0.61 18.56 -2.34
CA PHE A 305 -0.13 18.12 -3.64
C PHE A 305 -1.09 18.50 -4.76
N HIS A 306 -2.40 18.30 -4.59
CA HIS A 306 -3.39 18.76 -5.58
C HIS A 306 -3.36 20.27 -5.75
N PHE A 307 -3.21 21.03 -4.66
CA PHE A 307 -3.03 22.48 -4.75
C PHE A 307 -1.78 22.84 -5.55
N LEU A 308 -0.64 22.22 -5.24
CA LEU A 308 0.62 22.48 -5.92
C LEU A 308 0.55 22.14 -7.41
N THR A 309 -0.04 21.00 -7.75
CA THR A 309 -0.24 20.53 -9.13
C THR A 309 -1.15 21.48 -9.91
N LEU A 310 -2.32 21.85 -9.36
CA LEU A 310 -3.25 22.76 -10.02
C LEU A 310 -2.68 24.18 -10.18
N PHE A 311 -1.99 24.68 -9.15
CA PHE A 311 -1.37 26.00 -9.19
C PHE A 311 -0.28 26.06 -10.27
N PHE A 312 0.69 25.14 -10.26
CA PHE A 312 1.77 25.19 -11.22
C PHE A 312 1.35 24.80 -12.63
N SER A 313 0.41 23.87 -12.80
CA SER A 313 -0.14 23.59 -14.14
C SER A 313 -0.88 24.80 -14.73
N ALA A 314 -1.60 25.58 -13.93
CA ALA A 314 -2.20 26.83 -14.39
C ALA A 314 -1.15 27.89 -14.75
N VAL A 315 -0.07 28.03 -13.96
CA VAL A 315 1.03 28.94 -14.27
C VAL A 315 1.77 28.50 -15.54
N ILE A 316 2.02 27.20 -15.71
CA ILE A 316 2.71 26.65 -16.90
C ILE A 316 1.84 26.81 -18.15
N ALA A 317 0.53 26.66 -18.07
CA ALA A 317 -0.38 26.93 -19.19
C ALA A 317 -0.38 28.40 -19.65
N LEU A 318 0.05 29.33 -18.80
CA LEU A 318 0.18 30.76 -19.15
C LEU A 318 1.56 31.11 -19.72
N LEU A 319 2.56 30.23 -19.55
CA LEU A 319 3.94 30.48 -20.00
C LEU A 319 4.04 30.78 -21.51
N PRO A 320 3.34 30.08 -22.41
CA PRO A 320 3.48 30.33 -23.85
C PRO A 320 2.96 31.70 -24.32
N LEU A 321 2.22 32.43 -23.47
CA LEU A 321 1.75 33.78 -23.75
C LEU A 321 2.81 34.86 -23.45
N LEU A 322 3.94 34.48 -22.83
CA LEU A 322 5.01 35.39 -22.43
C LEU A 322 6.12 35.48 -23.49
N SER A 323 6.98 36.48 -23.36
CA SER A 323 8.15 36.62 -24.23
C SER A 323 9.16 35.48 -24.00
N ILE A 324 9.95 35.15 -25.04
CA ILE A 324 10.89 34.02 -25.04
C ILE A 324 11.90 34.10 -23.88
N SER A 325 12.40 35.31 -23.56
CA SER A 325 13.34 35.51 -22.46
C SER A 325 12.69 35.37 -21.08
N LEU A 326 11.41 35.75 -20.94
CA LEU A 326 10.68 35.57 -19.69
C LEU A 326 10.30 34.10 -19.49
N PHE A 327 9.95 33.40 -20.57
CA PHE A 327 9.65 31.98 -20.58
C PHE A 327 10.80 31.14 -19.99
N THR A 328 12.03 31.30 -20.49
CA THR A 328 13.18 30.49 -20.06
C THR A 328 13.56 30.74 -18.61
N TRP A 329 13.50 32.00 -18.16
CA TRP A 329 13.77 32.35 -16.77
C TRP A 329 12.69 31.80 -15.83
N LEU A 330 11.42 31.95 -16.21
CA LEU A 330 10.29 31.52 -15.40
C LEU A 330 10.15 29.99 -15.36
N ASP A 331 10.47 29.28 -16.45
CA ASP A 331 10.53 27.81 -16.49
C ASP A 331 11.51 27.25 -15.45
N ARG A 332 12.71 27.83 -15.35
CA ARG A 332 13.72 27.47 -14.34
C ARG A 332 13.25 27.81 -12.92
N LEU A 333 12.67 29.00 -12.73
CA LEU A 333 12.15 29.41 -11.42
C LEU A 333 11.03 28.47 -10.94
N ILE A 334 10.06 28.15 -11.80
CA ILE A 334 8.96 27.24 -11.49
C ILE A 334 9.52 25.86 -11.15
N CYS A 335 10.46 25.34 -11.96
CA CYS A 335 11.10 24.07 -11.68
C CYS A 335 11.77 24.05 -10.31
N ALA A 336 12.56 25.08 -9.97
CA ALA A 336 13.22 25.20 -8.68
C ALA A 336 12.22 25.26 -7.51
N VAL A 337 11.13 26.02 -7.64
CA VAL A 337 10.10 26.10 -6.60
C VAL A 337 9.38 24.76 -6.42
N ILE A 338 9.02 24.06 -7.51
CA ILE A 338 8.41 22.72 -7.43
C ILE A 338 9.38 21.75 -6.75
N ALA A 339 10.66 21.74 -7.13
CA ALA A 339 11.66 20.84 -6.58
C ALA A 339 11.84 21.05 -5.06
N LEU A 340 11.94 22.31 -4.61
CA LEU A 340 12.02 22.65 -3.18
C LEU A 340 10.73 22.27 -2.43
N ALA A 341 9.56 22.46 -3.04
CA ALA A 341 8.29 22.05 -2.45
C ALA A 341 8.20 20.52 -2.32
N MET A 342 8.56 19.75 -3.36
CA MET A 342 8.61 18.29 -3.32
C MET A 342 9.59 17.78 -2.26
N PHE A 343 10.80 18.34 -2.20
CA PHE A 343 11.80 17.96 -1.21
C PHE A 343 11.32 18.27 0.21
N GLY A 344 10.80 19.48 0.46
CA GLY A 344 10.31 19.90 1.77
C GLY A 344 9.11 19.09 2.25
N LEU A 345 8.11 18.86 1.38
CA LEU A 345 6.95 18.03 1.70
C LEU A 345 7.34 16.56 1.87
N GLY A 346 8.21 16.04 1.00
CA GLY A 346 8.74 14.69 1.10
C GLY A 346 9.48 14.45 2.41
N MET A 347 10.31 15.40 2.85
CA MET A 347 11.02 15.31 4.13
C MET A 347 10.04 15.30 5.32
N ARG A 348 8.99 16.11 5.27
CA ARG A 348 7.95 16.09 6.31
C ARG A 348 7.23 14.74 6.38
N ILE A 349 6.84 14.18 5.23
CA ILE A 349 6.16 12.88 5.19
C ILE A 349 7.11 11.77 5.66
N VAL A 350 8.36 11.73 5.17
CA VAL A 350 9.29 10.64 5.52
C VAL A 350 9.57 10.61 7.02
N ILE A 351 9.70 11.78 7.66
CA ILE A 351 9.91 11.87 9.12
C ILE A 351 8.64 11.43 9.85
N ALA A 352 7.46 11.95 9.47
CA ALA A 352 6.20 11.61 10.13
C ALA A 352 5.89 10.10 10.03
N GLN A 353 6.04 9.52 8.85
CA GLN A 353 5.85 8.09 8.60
C GLN A 353 6.96 7.24 9.24
N GLY A 354 8.21 7.70 9.15
CA GLY A 354 9.36 7.05 9.75
C GLY A 354 9.22 6.94 11.27
N LEU A 355 8.79 7.99 11.95
CA LEU A 355 8.51 7.95 13.40
C LEU A 355 7.41 6.93 13.75
N MET A 356 6.36 6.84 12.95
CA MET A 356 5.33 5.80 13.12
C MET A 356 5.89 4.39 12.89
N LEU A 357 6.82 4.19 11.96
CA LEU A 357 7.47 2.89 11.76
C LEU A 357 8.45 2.56 12.88
N LEU A 358 9.14 3.56 13.43
CA LEU A 358 10.09 3.45 14.53
C LEU A 358 9.44 3.27 15.91
N MET A 359 8.11 3.21 15.99
CA MET A 359 7.40 3.14 17.28
C MET A 359 7.69 4.36 18.15
N SER A 360 7.60 5.55 17.55
CA SER A 360 7.69 6.82 18.25
C SER A 360 6.42 7.64 18.05
N TYR A 361 6.19 8.61 18.94
CA TYR A 361 5.10 9.57 18.81
C TYR A 361 5.59 10.83 18.09
N GLY A 362 5.15 11.01 16.84
CA GLY A 362 5.42 12.20 16.02
C GLY A 362 4.20 13.13 15.87
N GLY A 363 3.25 13.07 16.80
CA GLY A 363 1.99 13.84 16.76
C GLY A 363 2.15 15.31 17.16
N THR A 364 1.05 15.96 17.53
CA THR A 364 1.01 17.37 17.93
C THR A 364 2.00 17.64 19.06
N ASN A 365 2.89 18.62 18.86
CA ASN A 365 4.00 18.96 19.77
C ASN A 365 5.04 17.84 20.00
N GLY A 366 4.97 16.73 19.25
CA GLY A 366 5.95 15.64 19.25
C GLY A 366 6.42 15.24 20.66
N HIS A 367 7.73 15.33 20.88
CA HIS A 367 8.37 14.99 22.14
C HIS A 367 8.00 15.97 23.29
N ASP A 368 7.82 17.26 22.99
CA ASP A 368 7.48 18.27 24.00
C ASP A 368 6.07 18.04 24.55
N GLY A 369 5.13 17.64 23.69
CA GLY A 369 3.78 17.24 24.08
C GLY A 369 3.80 16.05 25.04
N VAL A 370 4.55 14.99 24.68
CA VAL A 370 4.71 13.80 25.55
C VAL A 370 5.33 14.19 26.89
N THR A 371 6.40 14.99 26.87
CA THR A 371 7.10 15.43 28.09
C THR A 371 6.20 16.27 28.99
N SER A 372 5.40 17.17 28.42
CA SER A 372 4.43 17.97 29.17
C SER A 372 3.38 17.09 29.85
N VAL A 373 2.86 16.08 29.15
CA VAL A 373 1.86 15.17 29.71
C VAL A 373 2.45 14.30 30.82
N LEU A 374 3.68 13.81 30.65
CA LEU A 374 4.36 13.04 31.69
C LEU A 374 4.60 13.87 32.97
N LYS A 375 4.99 15.14 32.83
CA LYS A 375 5.11 16.07 33.96
C LYS A 375 3.76 16.29 34.67
N GLU A 376 2.68 16.40 33.92
CA GLU A 376 1.33 16.56 34.48
C GLU A 376 0.87 15.27 35.20
N VAL A 377 1.22 14.09 34.66
CA VAL A 377 0.99 12.80 35.35
C VAL A 377 1.78 12.75 36.67
N GLU A 378 3.05 13.14 36.67
CA GLU A 378 3.90 13.18 37.88
C GLU A 378 3.42 14.20 38.93
N SER A 379 2.64 15.20 38.53
CA SER A 379 2.07 16.18 39.46
C SER A 379 0.87 15.65 40.26
N ASP A 380 0.34 14.47 39.93
CA ASP A 380 -0.75 13.85 40.67
C ASP A 380 -0.28 13.40 42.06
N THR A 381 -1.00 13.81 43.11
CA THR A 381 -0.62 13.53 44.50
C THR A 381 -0.51 12.04 44.85
N ALA A 382 -1.17 11.16 44.08
CA ALA A 382 -1.07 9.72 44.27
C ALA A 382 0.23 9.13 43.69
N ILE A 383 0.83 9.77 42.69
CA ILE A 383 2.01 9.28 41.98
C ILE A 383 3.27 9.86 42.60
N ILE A 384 4.20 9.00 42.99
CA ILE A 384 5.52 9.42 43.50
C ILE A 384 6.45 9.77 42.33
N ARG A 385 6.46 8.91 41.30
CA ARG A 385 7.24 9.10 40.07
C ARG A 385 6.76 8.17 38.95
N VAL A 386 7.05 8.53 37.71
CA VAL A 386 6.92 7.64 36.55
C VAL A 386 8.25 6.88 36.38
N GLU A 387 8.22 5.55 36.43
CA GLU A 387 9.43 4.73 36.26
C GLU A 387 9.77 4.49 34.79
N GLU A 388 8.74 4.17 34.00
CA GLU A 388 8.88 3.89 32.57
C GLU A 388 7.69 4.49 31.83
N SER A 389 7.96 5.10 30.68
CA SER A 389 6.94 5.65 29.80
C SER A 389 7.28 5.34 28.35
N GLN A 390 6.38 4.66 27.66
CA GLN A 390 6.52 4.36 26.25
C GLN A 390 5.24 4.79 25.54
N LEU A 391 5.34 5.86 24.74
CA LEU A 391 4.24 6.41 23.96
C LEU A 391 4.62 6.37 22.49
N TRP A 392 3.77 5.75 21.68
CA TRP A 392 4.02 5.63 20.24
C TRP A 392 2.74 5.55 19.44
N GLN A 393 2.86 5.87 18.15
CA GLN A 393 1.77 5.69 17.21
C GLN A 393 1.95 4.39 16.42
N VAL A 394 0.91 3.57 16.37
CA VAL A 394 0.93 2.27 15.69
C VAL A 394 0.57 2.43 14.22
N HIS A 395 -0.52 3.15 13.94
CA HIS A 395 -1.00 3.52 12.61
C HIS A 395 -1.84 4.79 12.73
N TYR A 396 -2.41 5.29 11.62
CA TYR A 396 -3.16 6.56 11.60
C TYR A 396 -4.38 6.62 12.54
N GLY A 397 -4.91 5.48 12.97
CA GLY A 397 -6.09 5.41 13.83
C GLY A 397 -5.80 5.01 15.29
N LEU A 398 -4.58 4.60 15.62
CA LEU A 398 -4.25 4.04 16.94
C LEU A 398 -2.91 4.53 17.47
N CYS A 399 -2.94 5.07 18.67
CA CYS A 399 -1.79 5.37 19.50
C CYS A 399 -1.80 4.48 20.76
N MET A 400 -0.61 4.17 21.25
CA MET A 400 -0.40 3.39 22.47
C MET A 400 0.34 4.23 23.49
N ALA A 401 -0.07 4.13 24.75
CA ALA A 401 0.67 4.66 25.87
C ALA A 401 0.80 3.59 26.96
N ASN A 402 2.03 3.20 27.26
CA ASN A 402 2.33 2.26 28.33
C ASN A 402 3.14 3.00 29.39
N LEU A 403 2.57 3.10 30.58
CA LEU A 403 3.16 3.81 31.71
C LEU A 403 3.30 2.86 32.88
N LYS A 404 4.43 2.97 33.55
CA LYS A 404 4.73 2.29 34.80
C LYS A 404 4.95 3.34 35.87
N VAL A 405 4.06 3.39 36.85
CA VAL A 405 4.04 4.43 37.87
C VAL A 405 4.20 3.85 39.25
N ARG A 406 4.96 4.56 40.09
CA ARG A 406 5.10 4.25 41.51
C ARG A 406 4.10 5.10 42.29
N VAL A 407 3.30 4.45 43.11
CA VAL A 407 2.18 5.08 43.83
C VAL A 407 2.41 5.00 45.34
N ALA A 408 2.01 6.06 46.05
CA ALA A 408 2.08 6.13 47.50
C ALA A 408 1.24 5.03 48.17
N ARG A 409 1.68 4.57 49.34
CA ARG A 409 0.95 3.54 50.10
C ARG A 409 -0.39 4.05 50.62
N GLY A 410 -1.32 3.12 50.84
CA GLY A 410 -2.62 3.41 51.46
C GLY A 410 -3.75 3.73 50.49
N HIS A 411 -3.51 3.65 49.18
CA HIS A 411 -4.57 3.75 48.17
C HIS A 411 -5.33 2.43 48.01
N ASP A 412 -6.65 2.49 48.12
CA ASP A 412 -7.57 1.40 47.85
C ASP A 412 -7.68 1.09 46.34
N GLU A 413 -8.16 -0.10 45.98
CA GLU A 413 -8.31 -0.51 44.58
C GLU A 413 -9.22 0.44 43.79
N VAL A 414 -10.21 1.04 44.46
CA VAL A 414 -11.10 2.04 43.87
C VAL A 414 -10.36 3.33 43.53
N SER A 415 -9.50 3.88 44.41
CA SER A 415 -8.69 5.05 44.06
C SER A 415 -7.66 4.74 42.97
N LEU A 416 -7.08 3.54 42.94
CA LEU A 416 -6.17 3.12 41.87
C LEU A 416 -6.89 3.00 40.51
N SER A 417 -8.13 2.50 40.48
CA SER A 417 -8.93 2.47 39.26
C SER A 417 -9.31 3.88 38.77
N LYS A 418 -9.65 4.80 39.69
CA LYS A 418 -9.87 6.21 39.38
C LYS A 418 -8.60 6.87 38.83
N LEU A 419 -7.44 6.57 39.40
CA LEU A 419 -6.14 7.04 38.91
C LEU A 419 -5.89 6.59 37.46
N ARG A 420 -6.11 5.29 37.16
CA ARG A 420 -6.00 4.78 35.78
C ARG A 420 -6.88 5.57 34.82
N ASN A 421 -8.15 5.79 35.17
CA ASN A 421 -9.08 6.52 34.32
C ASN A 421 -8.67 7.99 34.12
N ARG A 422 -8.19 8.67 35.17
CA ARG A 422 -7.68 10.06 35.08
C ARG A 422 -6.47 10.16 34.16
N VAL A 423 -5.47 9.29 34.32
CA VAL A 423 -4.26 9.29 33.48
C VAL A 423 -4.62 8.99 32.02
N SER A 424 -5.49 8.00 31.78
CA SER A 424 -5.97 7.68 30.44
C SER A 424 -6.70 8.85 29.78
N ALA A 425 -7.59 9.51 30.52
CA ALA A 425 -8.30 10.70 30.03
C ALA A 425 -7.35 11.87 29.77
N LEU A 426 -6.35 12.07 30.63
CA LEU A 426 -5.35 13.13 30.46
C LEU A 426 -4.55 12.94 29.17
N ILE A 427 -4.04 11.74 28.93
CA ILE A 427 -3.29 11.39 27.70
C ILE A 427 -4.19 11.58 26.47
N GLN A 428 -5.42 11.08 26.51
CA GLN A 428 -6.39 11.23 25.42
C GLN A 428 -6.71 12.70 25.11
N ASN A 429 -6.90 13.53 26.14
CA ASN A 429 -7.26 14.93 25.97
C ASN A 429 -6.09 15.80 25.50
N ARG A 430 -4.87 15.49 25.93
CA ARG A 430 -3.68 16.30 25.64
C ARG A 430 -2.97 15.88 24.34
N LEU A 431 -2.85 14.58 24.10
CA LEU A 431 -2.14 14.03 22.93
C LEU A 431 -3.08 13.56 21.81
N GLY A 432 -4.38 13.42 22.10
CA GLY A 432 -5.41 13.25 21.07
C GLY A 432 -5.78 14.57 20.41
N GLU A 433 -6.49 14.51 19.28
CA GLU A 433 -6.85 15.68 18.46
C GLU A 433 -8.01 16.52 19.05
N GLY A 434 -8.28 16.42 20.36
CA GLY A 434 -9.35 17.13 21.04
C GLY A 434 -10.75 16.60 20.71
N TYR A 435 -11.66 16.65 21.68
CA TYR A 435 -13.05 16.24 21.48
C TYR A 435 -13.74 17.22 20.51
N GLY A 436 -14.26 16.72 19.38
CA GLY A 436 -15.06 17.52 18.44
C GLY A 436 -14.33 18.09 17.20
N VAL A 437 -13.03 17.87 17.04
CA VAL A 437 -12.25 18.36 15.86
C VAL A 437 -12.23 17.34 14.69
N GLY A 438 -13.00 16.25 14.80
CA GLY A 438 -13.10 15.23 13.74
C GLY A 438 -11.90 14.27 13.64
N GLY A 439 -10.94 14.40 14.55
CA GLY A 439 -9.78 13.52 14.67
C GLY A 439 -10.10 12.19 15.34
N ASN A 440 -10.25 11.12 14.57
CA ASN A 440 -10.55 9.78 15.08
C ASN A 440 -9.26 8.99 15.41
N ILE A 441 -8.38 9.55 16.24
CA ILE A 441 -7.20 8.83 16.76
C ILE A 441 -7.56 8.23 18.11
N ARG A 442 -7.64 6.91 18.16
CA ARG A 442 -7.88 6.15 19.39
C ARG A 442 -6.58 6.01 20.16
N TRP A 443 -6.64 6.20 21.49
CA TRP A 443 -5.53 5.90 22.39
C TRP A 443 -5.86 4.69 23.24
N GLU A 444 -4.98 3.70 23.22
CA GLU A 444 -4.97 2.58 24.16
C GLU A 444 -3.90 2.84 25.22
N VAL A 445 -4.35 3.01 26.46
CA VAL A 445 -3.51 3.39 27.60
C VAL A 445 -3.46 2.22 28.58
N THR A 446 -2.25 1.74 28.86
CA THR A 446 -1.98 0.73 29.87
C THR A 446 -1.18 1.38 31.00
N LEU A 447 -1.73 1.33 32.22
CA LEU A 447 -1.06 1.84 33.41
C LEU A 447 -0.75 0.69 34.36
N GLN A 448 0.55 0.36 34.46
CA GLN A 448 1.07 -0.53 35.48
C GLN A 448 1.38 0.27 36.74
N ILE A 449 0.80 -0.14 37.85
CA ILE A 449 0.94 0.52 39.15
C ILE A 449 1.82 -0.37 40.03
N ILE A 450 2.89 0.20 40.56
CA ILE A 450 3.75 -0.44 41.54
C ILE A 450 3.58 0.28 42.89
N PRO A 451 3.20 -0.43 43.96
CA PRO A 451 3.19 0.15 45.29
C PRO A 451 4.62 0.41 45.76
N ASP A 452 4.82 1.45 46.54
CA ASP A 452 6.15 1.71 47.10
C ASP A 452 6.58 0.61 48.08
N MET A 453 7.79 0.08 47.92
CA MET A 453 8.36 -1.00 48.74
C MET A 453 9.27 -0.37 49.81
N ASP A 454 9.27 -0.92 51.02
CA ASP A 454 10.08 -0.41 52.13
C ASP A 454 11.56 -0.43 51.74
N SER A 455 12.24 0.69 51.99
CA SER A 455 13.71 0.75 52.06
C SER A 455 14.17 0.27 53.42
#